data_AF-A0A0P1AFH0-F1
#
_entry.id   AF-A0A0P1AFH0-F1
#
_cell.length_a   1.000
_cell.length_b   1.000
_cell.length_c   1.000
_cell.angle_alpha   90.00
_cell.angle_beta   90.00
_cell.angle_gamma   90.00
#
_symmetry.space_group_name_H-M   'P 1'
#
loop_
_entity.id
_entity.type
_entity.pdbx_description
1 polymer ?
#
loop_
_entity_poly.entity_id
_entity_poly.type
_entity_poly.pdbx_seq_one_letter_code
_entity_poly.pdbx_strand_id
1 'polypeptide(L)'
;MKFQMTQHLTTSTRTTCGSDDGFQDCISEDEGNELLMKQESLALERRMKTVGIRDGLETGKEETLQQGFDQGYALGAARNFCYGRLRGALGTAVACGLMQSDMIAEAEACMLKLRTLEIDASGHQVSKDDDCFSEEVIQQAEYMLTSLGMNLSTSTKQQI
;
A
#
# COMPACT_ATOMS: atom_id res chain seq x y z
N MET A 1 -1.15 -25.82 63.23
CA MET A 1 -2.12 -25.81 64.36
C MET A 1 -2.69 -24.40 64.49
N LYS A 2 -4.03 -24.31 64.49
CA LYS A 2 -4.90 -23.33 65.16
C LYS A 2 -4.65 -21.83 64.92
N PHE A 3 -5.55 -21.17 64.17
CA PHE A 3 -6.75 -20.48 64.65
C PHE A 3 -6.44 -19.30 65.58
N GLN A 4 -6.70 -18.09 65.08
CA GLN A 4 -7.12 -16.97 65.89
C GLN A 4 -8.36 -16.39 65.22
N MET A 5 -9.52 -16.78 65.74
CA MET A 5 -10.80 -16.15 65.47
C MET A 5 -11.27 -15.65 66.83
N THR A 6 -11.41 -14.34 66.94
CA THR A 6 -11.75 -13.65 68.18
C THR A 6 -13.02 -12.86 67.94
N GLN A 7 -14.09 -13.37 68.57
CA GLN A 7 -15.28 -12.68 69.07
C GLN A 7 -16.37 -12.23 68.09
N HIS A 8 -17.63 -12.08 68.50
CA HIS A 8 -18.58 -12.82 69.36
C HIS A 8 -19.87 -11.96 69.30
N LEU A 9 -21.05 -12.61 69.31
CA LEU A 9 -22.36 -12.03 69.70
C LEU A 9 -22.91 -10.91 68.77
N THR A 10 -24.20 -10.78 68.47
CA THR A 10 -25.41 -11.18 69.19
C THR A 10 -26.58 -11.21 68.21
N THR A 11 -27.39 -12.25 68.35
CA THR A 11 -28.85 -12.31 68.22
C THR A 11 -29.57 -11.00 67.89
N SER A 12 -30.23 -10.93 66.74
CA SER A 12 -31.44 -10.12 66.58
C SER A 12 -32.55 -11.00 66.05
N THR A 13 -33.53 -11.21 66.92
CA THR A 13 -34.81 -11.84 66.65
C THR A 13 -35.66 -10.96 65.74
N ARG A 14 -36.34 -11.59 64.78
CA ARG A 14 -37.79 -11.45 64.49
C ARG A 14 -38.08 -11.48 63.00
N THR A 15 -38.57 -12.65 62.59
CA THR A 15 -39.44 -12.86 61.44
C THR A 15 -40.66 -11.94 61.53
N THR A 16 -40.86 -11.11 60.51
CA THR A 16 -42.19 -10.73 60.02
C THR A 16 -42.16 -10.82 58.50
N CYS A 17 -42.69 -11.94 58.02
CA CYS A 17 -43.21 -12.14 56.67
C CYS A 17 -44.40 -11.19 56.46
N GLY A 18 -44.44 -10.51 55.31
CA GLY A 18 -45.60 -9.75 54.86
C GLY A 18 -45.24 -8.73 53.79
N SER A 19 -45.77 -8.94 52.58
CA SER A 19 -45.59 -8.14 51.34
C SER A 19 -44.31 -8.54 50.59
N ASP A 20 -44.27 -9.35 49.54
CA ASP A 20 -45.24 -9.67 48.46
C ASP A 20 -46.04 -8.49 47.92
N ASP A 21 -45.35 -7.38 47.73
CA ASP A 21 -45.62 -6.44 46.68
C ASP A 21 -44.64 -6.78 45.55
N GLY A 22 -44.95 -7.87 44.85
CA GLY A 22 -44.68 -7.98 43.43
C GLY A 22 -45.28 -6.77 42.72
N PHE A 23 -44.60 -5.61 42.81
CA PHE A 23 -44.42 -4.74 41.66
C PHE A 23 -43.59 -5.59 40.68
N GLN A 24 -44.22 -6.54 39.98
CA GLN A 24 -44.94 -6.23 38.76
C GLN A 24 -44.07 -5.27 37.95
N ASP A 25 -42.92 -5.82 37.54
CA ASP A 25 -42.30 -5.53 36.25
C ASP A 25 -43.39 -5.73 35.18
N CYS A 26 -44.29 -4.76 35.11
CA CYS A 26 -45.51 -4.77 34.30
C CYS A 26 -45.23 -4.05 32.99
N ILE A 27 -44.00 -4.10 32.52
CA ILE A 27 -43.80 -3.91 31.10
C ILE A 27 -44.47 -5.14 30.49
N SER A 28 -45.61 -4.92 29.84
CA SER A 28 -46.27 -6.03 29.14
C SER A 28 -45.23 -6.71 28.24
N GLU A 29 -45.27 -8.04 28.08
CA GLU A 29 -44.27 -8.75 27.29
C GLU A 29 -44.10 -8.13 25.90
N ASP A 30 -45.19 -7.57 25.35
CA ASP A 30 -45.22 -6.80 24.10
C ASP A 30 -44.44 -5.48 24.18
N GLU A 31 -44.63 -4.69 25.25
CA GLU A 31 -43.92 -3.43 25.47
C GLU A 31 -42.43 -3.64 25.82
N GLY A 32 -42.11 -4.74 26.53
CA GLY A 32 -40.72 -5.14 26.81
C GLY A 32 -40.00 -5.60 25.54
N ASN A 33 -40.71 -6.33 24.67
CA ASN A 33 -40.22 -6.74 23.36
C ASN A 33 -40.02 -5.53 22.43
N GLU A 34 -40.94 -4.55 22.44
CA GLU A 34 -40.80 -3.31 21.66
C GLU A 34 -39.57 -2.48 22.10
N LEU A 35 -39.32 -2.39 23.41
CA LEU A 35 -38.12 -1.73 23.95
C LEU A 35 -36.83 -2.46 23.57
N LEU A 36 -36.84 -3.80 23.64
CA LEU A 36 -35.72 -4.64 23.20
C LEU A 36 -35.42 -4.41 21.71
N MET A 37 -36.44 -4.46 20.86
CA MET A 37 -36.31 -4.20 19.42
C MET A 37 -35.78 -2.80 19.12
N LYS A 38 -36.26 -1.77 19.84
CA LYS A 38 -35.72 -0.40 19.72
C LYS A 38 -34.25 -0.33 20.13
N GLN A 39 -33.86 -0.98 21.22
CA GLN A 39 -32.48 -1.04 21.68
C GLN A 39 -31.57 -1.75 20.66
N GLU A 40 -32.00 -2.91 20.14
CA GLU A 40 -31.27 -3.65 19.12
C GLU A 40 -31.14 -2.86 17.82
N SER A 41 -32.21 -2.20 17.37
CA SER A 41 -32.20 -1.33 16.19
C SER A 41 -31.19 -0.19 16.35
N LEU A 42 -31.17 0.48 17.49
CA LEU A 42 -30.22 1.56 17.77
C LEU A 42 -28.77 1.05 17.91
N ALA A 43 -28.58 -0.16 18.45
CA ALA A 43 -27.26 -0.79 18.53
C ALA A 43 -26.73 -1.15 17.13
N LEU A 44 -27.60 -1.69 16.28
CA LEU A 44 -27.29 -2.02 14.90
C LEU A 44 -26.97 -0.77 14.09
N GLU A 45 -27.77 0.30 14.20
CA GLU A 45 -27.52 1.57 13.53
C GLU A 45 -26.15 2.16 13.91
N ARG A 46 -25.83 2.20 15.21
CA ARG A 46 -24.52 2.67 15.69
C ARG A 46 -23.39 1.82 15.15
N ARG A 47 -23.56 0.50 15.11
CA ARG A 47 -22.56 -0.43 14.56
C ARG A 47 -22.38 -0.23 13.06
N MET A 48 -23.46 -0.11 12.29
CA MET A 48 -23.41 0.13 10.84
C MET A 48 -22.71 1.46 10.55
N LYS A 49 -23.02 2.51 11.29
CA LYS A 49 -22.37 3.82 11.13
C LYS A 49 -20.88 3.79 11.46
N THR A 50 -20.50 3.18 12.58
CA THR A 50 -19.09 3.12 13.00
C THR A 50 -18.26 2.19 12.13
N VAL A 51 -18.78 1.01 11.80
CA VAL A 51 -18.10 0.06 10.90
C VAL A 51 -18.02 0.64 9.49
N GLY A 52 -19.10 1.21 8.96
CA GLY A 52 -19.12 1.79 7.62
C GLY A 52 -18.20 3.01 7.46
N ILE A 53 -18.11 3.90 8.47
CA ILE A 53 -17.17 5.02 8.45
C ILE A 53 -15.72 4.52 8.52
N ARG A 54 -15.44 3.52 9.35
CA ARG A 54 -14.09 2.94 9.45
C ARG A 54 -13.70 2.24 8.15
N ASP A 55 -14.62 1.49 7.55
CA ASP A 55 -14.40 0.76 6.31
C ASP A 55 -14.17 1.73 5.16
N GLY A 56 -15.04 2.74 4.98
CA GLY A 56 -14.86 3.77 3.97
C GLY A 56 -13.57 4.59 4.15
N LEU A 57 -13.13 4.84 5.40
CA LEU A 57 -11.84 5.46 5.68
C LEU A 57 -10.68 4.59 5.22
N GLU A 58 -10.75 3.27 5.45
CA GLU A 58 -9.69 2.35 5.06
C GLU A 58 -9.64 2.15 3.55
N THR A 59 -10.79 1.96 2.91
CA THR A 59 -10.92 1.90 1.45
C THR A 59 -10.36 3.17 0.80
N GLY A 60 -10.69 4.36 1.33
CA GLY A 60 -10.17 5.62 0.78
C GLY A 60 -8.65 5.77 0.88
N LYS A 61 -8.04 5.27 1.97
CA LYS A 61 -6.57 5.24 2.07
C LYS A 61 -5.96 4.29 1.05
N GLU A 62 -6.52 3.09 0.92
CA GLU A 62 -6.02 2.08 0.00
C GLU A 62 -6.17 2.54 -1.45
N GLU A 63 -7.29 3.16 -1.82
CA GLU A 63 -7.48 3.79 -3.13
C GLU A 63 -6.45 4.88 -3.40
N THR A 64 -6.21 5.78 -2.44
CA THR A 64 -5.21 6.85 -2.59
C THR A 64 -3.80 6.30 -2.73
N LEU A 65 -3.46 5.26 -1.95
CA LEU A 65 -2.17 4.58 -2.04
C LEU A 65 -2.01 3.89 -3.40
N GLN A 66 -3.03 3.17 -3.85
CA GLN A 66 -3.00 2.47 -5.12
C GLN A 66 -2.86 3.44 -6.29
N GLN A 67 -3.56 4.58 -6.27
CA GLN A 67 -3.38 5.62 -7.29
C GLN A 67 -1.95 6.14 -7.34
N GLY A 68 -1.34 6.40 -6.18
CA GLY A 68 0.07 6.81 -6.11
C GLY A 68 1.03 5.72 -6.62
N PHE A 69 0.76 4.47 -6.28
CA PHE A 69 1.52 3.32 -6.78
C PHE A 69 1.40 3.17 -8.29
N ASP A 70 0.18 3.20 -8.84
CA ASP A 70 -0.07 3.02 -10.27
C ASP A 70 0.64 4.11 -11.09
N GLN A 71 0.60 5.36 -10.62
CA GLN A 71 1.30 6.46 -11.26
C GLN A 71 2.83 6.25 -11.24
N GLY A 72 3.39 5.91 -10.06
CA GLY A 72 4.82 5.65 -9.93
C GLY A 72 5.28 4.43 -10.72
N TYR A 73 4.47 3.37 -10.73
CA TYR A 73 4.73 2.14 -11.45
C TYR A 73 4.72 2.38 -12.97
N ALA A 74 3.72 3.07 -13.50
CA ALA A 74 3.65 3.36 -14.93
C ALA A 74 4.88 4.15 -15.42
N LEU A 75 5.27 5.19 -14.68
CA LEU A 75 6.43 6.02 -15.01
C LEU A 75 7.75 5.22 -14.89
N GLY A 76 7.92 4.48 -13.80
CA GLY A 76 9.10 3.65 -13.57
C GLY A 76 9.22 2.50 -14.58
N ALA A 77 8.11 1.84 -14.91
CA ALA A 77 8.07 0.75 -15.88
C ALA A 77 8.44 1.23 -17.29
N ALA A 78 7.89 2.38 -17.73
CA ALA A 78 8.22 2.95 -19.04
C ALA A 78 9.72 3.30 -19.14
N ARG A 79 10.27 3.93 -18.10
CA ARG A 79 11.70 4.31 -18.01
C ARG A 79 12.61 3.07 -18.02
N ASN A 80 12.34 2.11 -17.15
CA ASN A 80 13.15 0.89 -17.03
C ASN A 80 13.06 0.00 -18.27
N PHE A 81 11.90 -0.03 -18.94
CA PHE A 81 11.74 -0.73 -20.20
C PHE A 81 12.65 -0.13 -21.29
N CYS A 82 12.79 1.19 -21.33
CA CYS A 82 13.70 1.87 -22.25
C CYS A 82 15.16 1.46 -22.01
N TYR A 83 15.63 1.53 -20.76
CA TYR A 83 16.99 1.15 -20.39
C TYR A 83 17.29 -0.32 -20.68
N GLY A 84 16.37 -1.21 -20.30
CA GLY A 84 16.50 -2.65 -20.54
C GLY A 84 16.56 -2.98 -22.03
N ARG A 85 15.76 -2.29 -22.87
CA ARG A 85 15.82 -2.44 -24.33
C ARG A 85 17.17 -2.03 -24.90
N LEU A 86 17.66 -0.84 -24.57
CA LEU A 86 18.94 -0.33 -25.07
C LEU A 86 20.11 -1.22 -24.62
N ARG A 87 20.11 -1.60 -23.34
CA ARG A 87 21.13 -2.49 -22.77
C ARG A 87 21.10 -3.88 -23.42
N GLY A 88 19.91 -4.43 -23.65
CA GLY A 88 19.74 -5.72 -24.34
C GLY A 88 20.20 -5.68 -25.81
N ALA A 89 19.87 -4.60 -26.51
CA ALA A 89 20.30 -4.39 -27.90
C ALA A 89 21.84 -4.25 -28.00
N LEU A 90 22.45 -3.42 -27.15
CA LEU A 90 23.91 -3.28 -27.08
C LEU A 90 24.59 -4.59 -26.73
N GLY A 91 24.09 -5.31 -25.72
CA GLY A 91 24.64 -6.61 -25.32
C GLY A 91 24.56 -7.64 -26.43
N THR A 92 23.46 -7.65 -27.20
CA THR A 92 23.31 -8.52 -28.36
C THR A 92 24.29 -8.12 -29.48
N ALA A 93 24.44 -6.83 -29.76
CA ALA A 93 25.38 -6.34 -30.77
C ALA A 93 26.83 -6.72 -30.45
N VAL A 94 27.24 -6.59 -29.18
CA VAL A 94 28.56 -7.02 -28.70
C VAL A 94 28.71 -8.54 -28.81
N ALA A 95 27.74 -9.32 -28.30
CA ALA A 95 27.81 -10.78 -28.32
C ALA A 95 27.82 -11.38 -29.73
N CYS A 96 27.15 -10.74 -30.68
CA CYS A 96 27.14 -11.15 -32.09
C CYS A 96 28.36 -10.65 -32.88
N GLY A 97 29.28 -9.90 -32.26
CA GLY A 97 30.46 -9.37 -32.94
C GLY A 97 30.15 -8.30 -33.99
N LEU A 98 29.01 -7.61 -33.85
CA LEU A 98 28.61 -6.53 -34.76
C LEU A 98 29.38 -5.22 -34.48
N MET A 99 29.99 -5.10 -33.30
CA MET A 99 30.76 -3.93 -32.90
C MET A 99 32.26 -4.13 -33.10
N GLN A 100 32.96 -3.06 -33.50
CA GLN A 100 34.42 -3.05 -33.59
C GLN A 100 35.05 -3.10 -32.19
N SER A 101 36.28 -3.61 -32.09
CA SER A 101 36.99 -3.79 -30.81
C SER A 101 37.03 -2.53 -29.95
N ASP A 102 37.21 -1.36 -30.57
CA ASP A 102 37.31 -0.07 -29.86
C ASP A 102 35.94 0.38 -29.30
N MET A 103 34.84 0.01 -29.97
CA MET A 103 33.48 0.34 -29.54
C MET A 103 32.93 -0.62 -28.47
N ILE A 104 33.51 -1.82 -28.33
CA ILE A 104 33.05 -2.81 -27.33
C ILE A 104 33.26 -2.27 -25.91
N ALA A 105 34.41 -1.69 -25.61
CA ALA A 105 34.70 -1.13 -24.29
C ALA A 105 33.74 0.03 -23.95
N GLU A 106 33.42 0.88 -24.93
CA GLU A 106 32.46 1.96 -24.76
C GLU A 106 31.03 1.45 -24.58
N ALA A 107 30.64 0.41 -25.32
CA ALA A 107 29.35 -0.24 -25.18
C ALA A 107 29.18 -0.90 -23.80
N GLU A 108 30.23 -1.55 -23.29
CA GLU A 108 30.22 -2.13 -21.92
C GLU A 108 30.09 -1.05 -20.85
N ALA A 109 30.82 0.06 -20.98
CA ALA A 109 30.68 1.20 -20.08
C ALA A 109 29.28 1.81 -20.14
N CYS A 110 28.70 1.96 -21.34
CA CYS A 110 27.34 2.44 -21.54
C CYS A 110 26.30 1.51 -20.91
N MET A 111 26.44 0.19 -21.11
CA MET A 111 25.57 -0.82 -20.49
C MET A 111 25.63 -0.79 -18.96
N LEU A 112 26.81 -0.52 -18.37
CA LEU A 112 26.95 -0.37 -16.92
C LEU A 112 26.21 0.87 -16.42
N LYS A 113 26.33 2.00 -17.12
CA LYS A 113 25.58 3.23 -16.80
C LYS A 113 24.07 3.01 -16.88
N LEU A 114 23.59 2.35 -17.94
CA LEU A 114 22.17 1.98 -18.08
C LEU A 114 21.69 1.09 -16.92
N ARG A 115 22.53 0.14 -16.48
CA ARG A 115 22.21 -0.72 -15.33
C ARG A 115 22.13 0.08 -14.02
N THR A 116 23.01 1.06 -13.82
CA THR A 116 22.93 1.95 -12.66
C THR A 116 21.62 2.72 -12.67
N LEU A 117 21.22 3.27 -13.83
CA LEU A 117 19.94 3.96 -14.00
C LEU A 117 18.70 3.04 -13.79
N GLU A 118 18.79 1.75 -14.13
CA GLU A 118 17.73 0.77 -13.82
C GLU A 118 17.56 0.54 -12.30
N ILE A 119 18.66 0.62 -11.54
CA ILE A 119 18.69 0.33 -10.10
C ILE A 119 18.38 1.58 -9.27
N ASP A 120 18.74 2.76 -9.76
CA ASP A 120 18.45 4.06 -9.16
C ASP A 120 16.96 4.43 -9.36
N ALA A 121 16.09 3.61 -8.74
CA ALA A 121 14.67 3.87 -8.56
C ALA A 121 14.39 4.72 -7.30
N SER A 122 15.42 5.38 -6.75
CA SER A 122 15.28 6.21 -5.56
C SER A 122 14.30 7.34 -5.85
N GLY A 123 13.19 7.35 -5.10
CA GLY A 123 12.12 8.35 -5.14
C GLY A 123 12.55 9.73 -4.64
N HIS A 124 13.72 10.19 -5.08
CA HIS A 124 14.18 11.56 -4.92
C HIS A 124 13.60 12.37 -6.06
N GLN A 125 13.12 13.57 -5.76
CA GLN A 125 12.66 14.49 -6.80
C GLN A 125 13.77 14.59 -7.85
N VAL A 126 13.44 14.20 -9.07
CA VAL A 126 14.31 14.24 -10.24
C VAL A 126 14.92 15.63 -10.27
N SER A 127 16.19 15.71 -9.86
CA SER A 127 16.94 16.94 -10.03
C SER A 127 17.16 17.07 -11.52
N LYS A 128 17.08 18.29 -12.08
CA LYS A 128 17.29 18.51 -13.52
C LYS A 128 18.60 17.91 -14.05
N ASP A 129 19.56 17.74 -13.16
CA ASP A 129 20.86 17.13 -13.43
C ASP A 129 20.76 15.61 -13.68
N ASP A 130 19.82 14.90 -13.04
CA ASP A 130 19.60 13.45 -13.22
C ASP A 130 18.96 13.14 -14.57
N ASP A 131 18.05 14.00 -15.03
CA ASP A 131 17.42 13.88 -16.35
C ASP A 131 18.45 14.07 -17.46
N CYS A 132 19.31 15.09 -17.35
CA CYS A 132 20.37 15.36 -18.32
C CYS A 132 21.35 14.18 -18.44
N PHE A 133 21.81 13.65 -17.29
CA PHE A 133 22.71 12.50 -17.28
C PHE A 133 22.06 11.26 -17.91
N SER A 134 20.79 11.02 -17.62
CA SER A 134 20.08 9.86 -18.16
C SER A 134 19.81 10.00 -19.67
N GLU A 135 19.49 11.19 -20.16
CA GLU A 135 19.35 11.48 -21.59
C GLU A 135 20.67 11.32 -22.34
N GLU A 136 21.79 11.80 -21.79
CA GLU A 136 23.11 11.63 -22.40
C GLU A 136 23.48 10.15 -22.59
N VAL A 137 23.20 9.31 -21.58
CA VAL A 137 23.46 7.87 -21.66
C VAL A 137 22.55 7.18 -22.67
N ILE A 138 21.26 7.55 -22.72
CA ILE A 138 20.32 7.06 -23.74
C ILE A 138 20.82 7.44 -25.13
N GLN A 139 21.16 8.71 -25.34
CA GLN A 139 21.57 9.22 -26.64
C GLN A 139 22.90 8.59 -27.10
N GLN A 140 23.82 8.33 -26.18
CA GLN A 140 25.04 7.57 -26.45
C GLN A 140 24.71 6.15 -26.94
N ALA A 141 23.82 5.44 -26.24
CA ALA A 141 23.40 4.09 -26.63
C ALA A 141 22.70 4.06 -27.99
N GLU A 142 21.79 5.00 -28.25
CA GLU A 142 21.09 5.12 -29.53
C GLU A 142 22.04 5.45 -30.68
N TYR A 143 23.03 6.31 -30.45
CA TYR A 143 24.07 6.60 -31.45
C TYR A 143 24.86 5.34 -31.82
N MET A 144 25.29 4.57 -30.82
CA MET A 144 26.01 3.30 -31.02
C MET A 144 25.17 2.25 -31.76
N LEU A 145 23.86 2.20 -31.52
CA LEU A 145 22.97 1.27 -32.22
C LEU A 145 22.65 1.75 -33.63
N THR A 146 22.49 3.07 -33.82
CA THR A 146 22.21 3.68 -35.12
C THR A 146 23.40 3.51 -36.07
N SER A 147 24.63 3.59 -35.58
CA SER A 147 25.83 3.33 -36.39
C SER A 147 25.90 1.89 -36.92
N LEU A 148 25.20 0.95 -36.27
CA LEU A 148 25.03 -0.44 -36.70
C LEU A 148 23.78 -0.66 -37.58
N GLY A 149 23.02 0.40 -37.89
CA GLY A 149 21.76 0.32 -38.62
C GLY A 149 20.56 -0.15 -37.79
N MET A 150 20.66 -0.20 -36.46
CA MET A 150 19.55 -0.53 -35.57
C MET A 150 18.88 0.75 -35.09
N ASN A 151 17.63 1.00 -35.54
CA ASN A 151 16.85 2.13 -35.05
C ASN A 151 15.88 1.66 -33.97
N LEU A 152 16.30 1.74 -32.71
CA LEU A 152 15.38 1.59 -31.58
C LEU A 152 14.80 2.96 -31.31
N SER A 153 13.71 3.34 -31.97
CA SER A 153 13.01 4.58 -31.63
C SER A 153 12.55 4.48 -30.17
N THR A 154 13.26 5.14 -29.25
CA THR A 154 12.76 5.39 -27.91
C THR A 154 11.86 6.61 -28.01
N SER A 155 10.69 6.43 -28.63
CA SER A 155 9.71 7.50 -28.77
C SER A 155 9.10 7.79 -27.40
N THR A 156 9.79 8.62 -26.60
CA THR A 156 9.28 9.23 -25.37
C THR A 156 8.48 10.51 -25.65
N LYS A 157 8.18 10.84 -26.93
CA LYS A 157 7.43 12.06 -27.32
C LYS A 157 5.99 11.86 -27.80
N GLN A 158 5.39 10.68 -27.61
CA GLN A 158 3.95 10.51 -27.82
C GLN A 158 3.30 9.94 -26.58
N GLN A 159 2.30 10.68 -26.09
CA GLN A 159 1.36 10.35 -25.00
C GLN A 159 1.83 10.75 -23.59
N ILE A 160 1.71 12.05 -23.28
CA ILE A 160 0.73 12.57 -22.30
C ILE A 160 0.17 13.88 -22.86
#